data_AF-I2G3J9-F1
#
_entry.id   AF-I2G3J9-F1
#
_cell.length_a   1.000
_cell.length_b   1.000
_cell.length_c   1.000
_cell.angle_alpha   90.00
_cell.angle_beta   90.00
_cell.angle_gamma   90.00
#
_symmetry.space_group_name_H-M   'P 1'
#
loop_
_entity.id
_entity.type
_entity.pdbx_description
1 polymer ?
#
loop_
_entity_poly.entity_id
_entity_poly.type
_entity_poly.pdbx_seq_one_letter_code
_entity_poly.pdbx_strand_id
1 'polypeptide(L)'
;MIVTRTATRTLTRVATLRNFSTAPIAKLASATPASNSASGPWSDPPSTPHLNRYLVIAEDHTDSGSNARRFEVREQHLEQAQNGKRAGRIELGGALLRKDFSEIDQDVGPGPHMGGSALVVLGESVEDVRQRVMKDEYVQGNVWDVSKLKIWPFLQAPLKAAWAEEGVGREVEASGERADANATLGQLRQDLAAGKGPKMVTLGALRRIHQGVGQYRHHYNNNSHK
;
A
#
# COMPACT_ATOMS: atom_id res chain seq x y z
N MET A 1 21.58 80.39 63.00
CA MET A 1 20.87 79.08 62.98
C MET A 1 20.92 78.58 61.55
N ILE A 2 21.48 77.45 61.12
CA ILE A 2 22.03 76.18 61.64
C ILE A 2 23.03 75.72 60.54
N VAL A 3 24.36 75.76 60.72
CA VAL A 3 25.30 74.67 61.11
C VAL A 3 25.56 73.57 60.04
N THR A 4 26.76 73.65 59.43
CA THR A 4 27.69 72.57 58.96
C THR A 4 27.29 71.67 57.78
N ARG A 5 28.17 71.03 56.98
CA ARG A 5 29.62 70.76 57.01
C ARG A 5 30.11 70.31 55.61
N THR A 6 31.41 70.44 55.42
CA THR A 6 32.34 70.01 54.36
C THR A 6 32.30 68.53 53.95
N ALA A 7 32.68 68.20 52.69
CA ALA A 7 33.75 67.23 52.37
C ALA A 7 33.96 67.03 50.85
N THR A 8 35.19 67.25 50.40
CA THR A 8 35.75 66.82 49.10
C THR A 8 36.06 65.32 49.15
N ARG A 9 35.79 64.55 48.08
CA ARG A 9 36.38 63.20 47.96
C ARG A 9 36.56 62.74 46.52
N THR A 10 37.79 62.31 46.27
CA THR A 10 38.42 61.82 45.05
C THR A 10 37.78 60.51 44.55
N LEU A 11 37.57 60.41 43.24
CA LEU A 11 37.14 59.17 42.57
C LEU A 11 38.36 58.29 42.27
N THR A 12 38.45 57.14 42.92
CA THR A 12 39.41 56.09 42.58
C THR A 12 38.71 54.96 41.81
N ARG A 13 39.27 54.66 40.65
CA ARG A 13 38.90 53.63 39.67
C ARG A 13 39.05 52.23 40.28
N VAL A 14 38.02 51.39 40.14
CA VAL A 14 38.11 49.94 40.31
C VAL A 14 37.66 49.29 39.01
N ALA A 15 38.60 48.59 38.36
CA ALA A 15 38.35 47.80 37.18
C ALA A 15 37.86 46.41 37.60
N THR A 16 36.67 46.02 37.15
CA THR A 16 36.17 44.65 37.30
C THR A 16 36.21 43.98 35.93
N LEU A 17 37.08 42.98 35.80
CA LEU A 17 37.18 42.09 34.66
C LEU A 17 35.86 41.31 34.53
N ARG A 18 35.17 41.45 33.39
CA ARG A 18 34.05 40.57 33.03
C ARG A 18 34.61 39.40 32.23
N ASN A 19 34.58 38.21 32.82
CA ASN A 19 34.84 36.95 32.13
C ASN A 19 33.76 36.73 31.06
N PHE A 20 34.20 36.50 29.83
CA PHE A 20 33.34 35.97 28.78
C PHE A 20 33.14 34.46 29.02
N SER A 21 31.90 34.06 29.29
CA SER A 21 31.49 32.66 29.30
C SER A 21 30.73 32.38 28.00
N THR A 22 31.38 31.66 27.09
CA THR A 22 30.77 31.10 25.89
C THR A 22 30.19 29.72 26.23
N ALA A 23 28.91 29.66 26.54
CA ALA A 23 28.17 28.40 26.53
C ALA A 23 27.25 28.39 25.30
N PRO A 24 27.28 27.37 24.44
CA PRO A 24 26.31 27.24 23.36
C PRO A 24 24.96 26.86 23.96
N ILE A 25 23.94 27.68 23.69
CA ILE A 25 22.55 27.37 23.98
C ILE A 25 22.15 26.20 23.08
N ALA A 26 22.11 24.99 23.64
CA ALA A 26 21.50 23.84 23.00
C ALA A 26 20.00 24.10 22.86
N LYS A 27 19.57 24.54 21.67
CA LYS A 27 18.16 24.52 21.26
C LYS A 27 17.77 23.05 21.10
N LEU A 28 17.17 22.49 22.14
CA LEU A 28 16.50 21.20 22.06
C LEU A 28 15.23 21.38 21.21
N ALA A 29 15.38 21.30 19.90
CA ALA A 29 14.25 21.14 19.00
C ALA A 29 13.73 19.71 19.19
N SER A 30 12.63 19.57 19.91
CA SER A 30 11.80 18.37 19.86
C SER A 30 11.20 18.28 18.47
N ALA A 31 11.95 17.70 17.54
CA ALA A 31 11.42 17.30 16.25
C ALA A 31 10.51 16.10 16.51
N THR A 32 9.22 16.34 16.69
CA THR A 32 8.21 15.33 16.43
C THR A 32 8.50 14.81 15.02
N PRO A 33 8.73 13.51 14.79
CA PRO A 33 8.86 13.03 13.43
C PRO A 33 7.53 13.34 12.77
N ALA A 34 7.55 14.22 11.76
CA ALA A 34 6.42 14.38 10.88
C ALA A 34 6.12 12.98 10.34
N SER A 35 5.00 12.40 10.79
CA SER A 35 4.52 11.15 10.23
C SER A 35 4.41 11.38 8.74
N ASN A 36 5.17 10.61 7.96
CA ASN A 36 5.15 10.68 6.52
C ASN A 36 3.77 10.15 6.06
N SER A 37 2.74 11.00 6.16
CA SER A 37 1.35 10.66 5.91
C SER A 37 1.05 10.49 4.42
N ALA A 38 2.04 10.70 3.56
CA ALA A 38 1.90 10.65 2.11
C ALA A 38 1.64 9.23 1.56
N SER A 39 1.89 8.18 2.34
CA SER A 39 1.83 6.80 1.84
C SER A 39 0.54 6.03 2.21
N GLY A 40 -0.39 6.64 2.95
CA GLY A 40 -1.68 6.03 3.32
C GLY A 40 -1.63 5.13 4.56
N PRO A 41 -2.79 4.71 5.10
CA PRO A 41 -2.91 4.07 6.43
C PRO A 41 -2.34 2.65 6.53
N TRP A 42 -1.91 2.06 5.42
CA TRP A 42 -1.40 0.69 5.35
C TRP A 42 0.09 0.60 4.98
N SER A 43 0.79 1.73 4.89
CA SER A 43 2.12 1.81 4.28
C SER A 43 3.30 1.59 5.21
N ASP A 44 3.09 1.70 6.52
CA ASP A 44 4.13 1.45 7.50
C ASP A 44 4.48 -0.04 7.58
N PRO A 45 5.75 -0.35 7.84
CA PRO A 45 6.15 -1.74 8.05
C PRO A 45 5.47 -2.32 9.31
N PRO A 46 5.25 -3.64 9.35
CA PRO A 46 4.82 -4.34 10.56
C PRO A 46 5.70 -4.02 11.76
N SER A 47 5.08 -3.71 12.90
CA SER A 47 5.81 -3.51 14.16
C SER A 47 6.19 -4.82 14.86
N THR A 48 5.59 -5.94 14.44
CA THR A 48 5.81 -7.28 14.98
C THR A 48 6.23 -8.26 13.89
N PRO A 49 6.96 -9.35 14.22
CA PRO A 49 7.34 -10.36 13.22
C PRO A 49 6.16 -11.14 12.63
N HIS A 50 5.03 -11.16 13.34
CA HIS A 50 3.83 -11.87 12.95
C HIS A 50 2.63 -10.93 13.07
N LEU A 51 1.95 -10.72 11.96
CA LEU A 51 0.66 -10.04 11.90
C LEU A 51 -0.47 -11.08 11.90
N ASN A 52 -1.60 -10.70 12.48
CA ASN A 52 -2.82 -11.50 12.46
C ASN A 52 -3.68 -11.08 11.28
N ARG A 53 -4.46 -12.03 10.75
CA ARG A 53 -5.35 -11.79 9.62
C ARG A 53 -6.74 -11.40 10.08
N TYR A 54 -7.30 -10.40 9.40
CA TYR A 54 -8.63 -9.86 9.67
C TYR A 54 -9.43 -9.72 8.37
N LEU A 55 -10.72 -10.02 8.45
CA LEU A 55 -11.69 -9.73 7.41
C LEU A 55 -12.38 -8.41 7.76
N VAL A 56 -12.34 -7.46 6.82
CA VAL A 56 -13.02 -6.17 6.91
C VAL A 56 -14.15 -6.18 5.90
N ILE A 57 -15.37 -5.93 6.37
CA ILE A 57 -16.54 -5.69 5.53
C ILE A 57 -17.04 -4.28 5.85
N ALA A 58 -17.02 -3.42 4.84
CA ALA A 58 -17.48 -2.03 4.93
C ALA A 58 -18.57 -1.80 3.89
N GLU A 59 -19.78 -1.47 4.33
CA GLU A 59 -20.88 -1.12 3.42
C GLU A 59 -20.81 0.36 3.07
N ASP A 60 -21.11 0.71 1.81
CA ASP A 60 -21.24 2.11 1.43
C ASP A 60 -22.56 2.67 2.02
N HIS A 61 -22.63 3.98 2.19
CA HIS A 61 -23.92 4.63 2.42
C HIS A 61 -24.93 4.29 1.31
N THR A 62 -26.22 4.28 1.64
CA THR A 62 -27.30 3.92 0.70
C THR A 62 -27.96 5.14 0.04
N ASP A 63 -27.47 6.35 0.30
CA ASP A 63 -27.95 7.55 -0.38
C ASP A 63 -27.52 7.59 -1.86
N SER A 64 -28.22 8.38 -2.66
CA SER A 64 -27.99 8.52 -4.10
C SER A 64 -26.61 9.08 -4.45
N GLY A 65 -25.95 9.81 -3.54
CA GLY A 65 -24.61 10.36 -3.74
C GLY A 65 -23.47 9.40 -3.40
N SER A 66 -23.75 8.24 -2.79
CA SER A 66 -22.73 7.30 -2.29
C SER A 66 -21.75 6.85 -3.37
N ASN A 67 -22.26 6.46 -4.53
CA ASN A 67 -21.45 5.93 -5.62
C ASN A 67 -20.61 7.04 -6.29
N ALA A 68 -21.11 8.28 -6.36
CA ALA A 68 -20.34 9.42 -6.85
C ALA A 68 -19.17 9.75 -5.91
N ARG A 69 -19.41 9.85 -4.59
CA ARG A 69 -18.35 10.05 -3.59
C ARG A 69 -17.28 8.96 -3.67
N ARG A 70 -17.71 7.71 -3.87
CA ARG A 70 -16.81 6.57 -4.06
C ARG A 70 -15.89 6.80 -5.24
N PHE A 71 -16.41 7.17 -6.40
CA PHE A 71 -15.59 7.37 -7.59
C PHE A 71 -14.63 8.55 -7.46
N GLU A 72 -15.05 9.62 -6.77
CA GLU A 72 -14.23 10.81 -6.55
C GLU A 72 -12.91 10.50 -5.81
N VAL A 73 -12.96 9.66 -4.76
CA VAL A 73 -11.77 9.31 -3.95
C VAL A 73 -11.19 7.93 -4.27
N ARG A 74 -11.75 7.21 -5.25
CA ARG A 74 -11.40 5.82 -5.57
C ARG A 74 -9.92 5.66 -5.92
N GLU A 75 -9.36 6.58 -6.71
CA GLU A 75 -7.96 6.47 -7.13
C GLU A 75 -7.01 6.54 -5.93
N GLN A 76 -7.27 7.46 -4.99
CA GLN A 76 -6.50 7.58 -3.77
C GLN A 76 -6.64 6.34 -2.88
N HIS A 77 -7.86 5.84 -2.69
CA HIS A 77 -8.10 4.58 -1.98
C HIS A 77 -7.30 3.41 -2.60
N LEU A 78 -7.31 3.28 -3.93
CA LEU A 78 -6.58 2.21 -4.62
C LEU A 78 -5.06 2.36 -4.50
N GLU A 79 -4.54 3.59 -4.55
CA GLU A 79 -3.11 3.86 -4.34
C GLU A 79 -2.68 3.48 -2.91
N GLN A 80 -3.45 3.88 -1.90
CA GLN A 80 -3.20 3.51 -0.51
C GLN A 80 -3.29 1.99 -0.30
N ALA A 81 -4.25 1.33 -0.95
CA ALA A 81 -4.37 -0.12 -0.90
C ALA A 81 -3.18 -0.83 -1.57
N GLN A 82 -2.66 -0.29 -2.68
CA GLN A 82 -1.46 -0.80 -3.34
C GLN A 82 -0.20 -0.61 -2.48
N ASN A 83 -0.09 0.52 -1.78
CA ASN A 83 0.96 0.72 -0.77
C ASN A 83 0.87 -0.34 0.33
N GLY A 84 -0.34 -0.59 0.84
CA GLY A 84 -0.60 -1.65 1.82
C GLY A 84 -0.26 -3.05 1.31
N LYS A 85 -0.57 -3.35 0.05
CA LYS A 85 -0.20 -4.62 -0.59
C LYS A 85 1.31 -4.78 -0.66
N ARG A 86 2.04 -3.73 -1.03
CA ARG A 86 3.53 -3.72 -1.07
C ARG A 86 4.15 -3.86 0.32
N ALA A 87 3.55 -3.25 1.33
CA ALA A 87 3.98 -3.36 2.73
C ALA A 87 3.62 -4.71 3.37
N GLY A 88 2.88 -5.58 2.67
CA GLY A 88 2.43 -6.86 3.22
C GLY A 88 1.30 -6.73 4.23
N ARG A 89 0.56 -5.61 4.26
CA ARG A 89 -0.57 -5.38 5.16
C ARG A 89 -1.94 -5.65 4.54
N ILE A 90 -2.05 -5.67 3.21
CA ILE A 90 -3.29 -6.03 2.51
C ILE A 90 -3.04 -7.26 1.65
N GLU A 91 -3.83 -8.31 1.83
CA GLU A 91 -3.75 -9.52 1.01
C GLU A 91 -4.74 -9.48 -0.15
N LEU A 92 -5.96 -9.03 0.12
CA LEU A 92 -7.05 -8.99 -0.83
C LEU A 92 -7.91 -7.75 -0.59
N GLY A 93 -8.41 -7.15 -1.65
CA GLY A 93 -9.41 -6.09 -1.63
C GLY A 93 -10.36 -6.23 -2.81
N GLY A 94 -11.64 -5.94 -2.61
CA GLY A 94 -12.67 -6.01 -3.64
C GLY A 94 -13.90 -5.18 -3.29
N ALA A 95 -14.71 -4.87 -4.30
CA ALA A 95 -15.99 -4.19 -4.11
C ALA A 95 -17.11 -5.21 -3.91
N LEU A 96 -18.01 -4.93 -2.96
CA LEU A 96 -19.29 -5.63 -2.83
C LEU A 96 -20.27 -5.01 -3.82
N LEU A 97 -21.01 -5.84 -4.55
CA LEU A 97 -22.01 -5.39 -5.52
C LEU A 97 -23.41 -5.45 -4.91
N ARG A 98 -24.24 -4.46 -5.24
CA ARG A 98 -25.66 -4.40 -4.85
C ARG A 98 -26.55 -5.29 -5.71
N LYS A 99 -26.03 -5.75 -6.86
CA LYS A 99 -26.72 -6.60 -7.82
C LYS A 99 -25.85 -7.81 -8.15
N ASP A 100 -26.50 -8.91 -8.48
CA ASP A 100 -25.83 -10.07 -9.04
C ASP A 100 -25.28 -9.78 -10.44
N PHE A 101 -24.24 -10.49 -10.85
CA PHE A 101 -23.65 -10.32 -12.18
C PHE A 101 -24.63 -10.63 -13.32
N SER A 102 -25.62 -11.50 -13.11
CA SER A 102 -26.68 -11.77 -14.09
C SER A 102 -27.60 -10.58 -14.37
N GLU A 103 -27.64 -9.59 -13.48
CA GLU A 103 -28.47 -8.38 -13.60
C GLU A 103 -27.68 -7.14 -14.06
N ILE A 104 -26.38 -7.29 -14.31
CA ILE A 104 -25.49 -6.20 -14.70
C ILE A 104 -25.31 -6.21 -16.21
N ASP A 105 -25.63 -5.09 -16.84
CA ASP A 105 -25.35 -4.85 -18.25
C ASP A 105 -23.82 -4.86 -18.48
N GLN A 106 -23.36 -5.64 -19.46
CA GLN A 106 -21.95 -5.79 -19.77
C GLN A 106 -21.33 -4.48 -20.27
N ASP A 107 -22.10 -3.63 -20.94
CA ASP A 107 -21.62 -2.35 -21.47
C ASP A 107 -21.43 -1.31 -20.35
N VAL A 108 -22.24 -1.41 -19.29
CA VAL A 108 -22.16 -0.52 -18.12
C VAL A 108 -21.11 -1.02 -17.12
N GLY A 109 -20.98 -2.34 -16.98
CA GLY A 109 -20.08 -3.00 -16.04
C GLY A 109 -20.50 -2.86 -14.57
N PRO A 110 -19.72 -3.44 -13.63
CA PRO A 110 -20.11 -3.53 -12.23
C PRO A 110 -19.92 -2.24 -11.43
N GLY A 111 -19.26 -1.22 -12.00
CA GLY A 111 -18.86 0.01 -11.30
C GLY A 111 -20.02 0.75 -10.64
N PRO A 112 -21.10 1.08 -11.37
CA PRO A 112 -22.28 1.76 -10.80
C PRO A 112 -23.01 0.92 -9.74
N HIS A 113 -22.75 -0.39 -9.68
CA HIS A 113 -23.39 -1.31 -8.73
C HIS A 113 -22.55 -1.60 -7.49
N MET A 114 -21.36 -1.00 -7.36
CA MET A 114 -20.56 -1.09 -6.13
C MET A 114 -21.31 -0.45 -4.95
N GLY A 115 -21.40 -1.17 -3.84
CA GLY A 115 -22.08 -0.74 -2.61
C GLY A 115 -21.38 -1.13 -1.32
N GLY A 116 -20.09 -1.42 -1.39
CA GLY A 116 -19.26 -1.73 -0.23
C GLY A 116 -17.92 -2.27 -0.65
N SER A 117 -17.13 -2.69 0.34
CA SER A 117 -15.81 -3.28 0.17
C SER A 117 -15.61 -4.46 1.10
N ALA A 118 -14.85 -5.43 0.61
CA ALA A 118 -14.31 -6.51 1.41
C ALA A 118 -12.78 -6.48 1.32
N LEU A 119 -12.11 -6.52 2.46
CA LEU A 119 -10.65 -6.60 2.54
C LEU A 119 -10.21 -7.73 3.45
N VAL A 120 -9.14 -8.41 3.06
CA VAL A 120 -8.37 -9.29 3.94
C VAL A 120 -7.06 -8.57 4.23
N VAL A 121 -6.87 -8.20 5.50
CA VAL A 121 -5.74 -7.38 5.95
C VAL A 121 -4.97 -8.07 7.06
N LEU A 122 -3.72 -7.65 7.22
CA LEU A 122 -2.81 -8.10 8.25
C LEU A 122 -2.54 -6.91 9.21
N GLY A 123 -2.76 -7.14 10.50
CA GLY A 123 -2.59 -6.12 11.54
C GLY A 123 -2.19 -6.72 12.88
N GLU A 124 -1.77 -5.84 13.79
CA GLU A 124 -1.28 -6.21 15.12
C GLU A 124 -2.43 -6.65 16.04
N SER A 125 -3.58 -6.00 15.91
CA SER A 125 -4.81 -6.29 16.66
C SER A 125 -6.04 -5.84 15.88
N VAL A 126 -7.23 -6.23 16.34
CA VAL A 126 -8.49 -5.71 15.76
C VAL A 126 -8.60 -4.19 15.88
N GLU A 127 -8.04 -3.61 16.94
CA GLU A 127 -8.05 -2.18 17.20
C GLU A 127 -7.09 -1.43 16.26
N ASP A 128 -5.90 -2.00 16.00
CA ASP A 128 -4.97 -1.47 14.99
C ASP A 128 -5.62 -1.45 13.59
N VAL A 129 -6.25 -2.57 13.19
CA VAL A 129 -6.99 -2.65 11.92
C VAL A 129 -8.10 -1.61 11.87
N ARG A 130 -8.87 -1.45 12.96
CA ARG A 130 -9.93 -0.43 13.04
C ARG A 130 -9.37 0.97 12.85
N GLN A 131 -8.28 1.32 13.53
CA GLN A 131 -7.65 2.64 13.42
C GLN A 131 -7.14 2.94 12.01
N ARG A 132 -6.63 1.93 11.31
CA ARG A 132 -6.18 2.05 9.91
C ARG A 132 -7.35 2.24 8.97
N VAL A 133 -8.40 1.43 9.11
CA VAL A 133 -9.64 1.54 8.33
C VAL A 133 -10.27 2.93 8.51
N MET A 134 -10.30 3.46 9.72
CA MET A 134 -10.85 4.80 9.99
C MET A 134 -10.08 5.94 9.32
N LYS A 135 -8.84 5.71 8.90
CA LYS A 135 -8.00 6.69 8.17
C LYS A 135 -8.09 6.52 6.65
N ASP A 136 -8.87 5.56 6.15
CA ASP A 136 -9.06 5.33 4.72
C ASP A 136 -9.88 6.47 4.09
N GLU A 137 -9.56 6.85 2.85
CA GLU A 137 -10.28 7.90 2.12
C GLU A 137 -11.76 7.57 1.90
N TYR A 138 -12.15 6.29 1.88
CA TYR A 138 -13.58 5.95 1.85
C TYR A 138 -14.30 6.23 3.17
N VAL A 139 -13.58 6.27 4.30
CA VAL A 139 -14.17 6.79 5.56
C VAL A 139 -14.17 8.32 5.54
N GLN A 140 -13.04 8.94 5.21
CA GLN A 140 -12.90 10.40 5.22
C GLN A 140 -13.83 11.09 4.20
N GLY A 141 -14.00 10.48 3.03
CA GLY A 141 -14.90 10.91 1.96
C GLY A 141 -16.37 10.50 2.15
N ASN A 142 -16.75 10.00 3.33
CA ASN A 142 -18.12 9.61 3.66
C ASN A 142 -18.72 8.61 2.66
N VAL A 143 -17.91 7.65 2.20
CA VAL A 143 -18.32 6.57 1.30
C VAL A 143 -18.82 5.39 2.14
N TRP A 144 -18.00 4.91 3.08
CA TRP A 144 -18.35 3.82 3.98
C TRP A 144 -19.19 4.30 5.17
N ASP A 145 -20.27 3.58 5.45
CA ASP A 145 -21.06 3.75 6.66
C ASP A 145 -20.35 3.06 7.84
N VAL A 146 -19.66 3.87 8.64
CA VAL A 146 -18.89 3.40 9.81
C VAL A 146 -19.77 2.64 10.81
N SER A 147 -21.07 2.93 10.88
CA SER A 147 -21.99 2.20 11.79
C SER A 147 -22.19 0.74 11.38
N LYS A 148 -21.95 0.43 10.10
CA LYS A 148 -22.07 -0.92 9.52
C LYS A 148 -20.72 -1.62 9.34
N LEU A 149 -19.62 -0.97 9.69
CA LEU A 149 -18.28 -1.52 9.58
C LEU A 149 -18.13 -2.74 10.50
N LYS A 150 -17.79 -3.89 9.90
CA LYS A 150 -17.54 -5.13 10.61
C LYS A 150 -16.13 -5.62 10.37
N ILE A 151 -15.43 -5.97 11.44
CA ILE A 151 -14.06 -6.47 11.42
C ILE A 151 -14.02 -7.74 12.26
N TRP A 152 -13.53 -8.83 11.68
CA TRP A 152 -13.40 -10.12 12.37
C TRP A 152 -11.97 -10.65 12.27
N PRO A 153 -11.44 -11.27 13.35
CA PRO A 153 -10.31 -12.18 13.21
C PRO A 153 -10.65 -13.27 12.19
N PHE A 154 -9.76 -13.49 11.22
CA PHE A 154 -10.05 -14.37 10.09
C PHE A 154 -8.95 -15.42 9.93
N LEU A 155 -9.35 -16.69 10.05
CA LEU A 155 -8.47 -17.83 9.80
C LEU A 155 -8.70 -18.33 8.38
N GLN A 156 -7.72 -18.10 7.51
CA GLN A 156 -7.77 -18.55 6.11
C GLN A 156 -7.59 -20.07 6.02
N ALA A 157 -8.44 -20.73 5.25
CA ALA A 157 -8.32 -22.17 4.99
C ALA A 157 -7.05 -22.48 4.15
N PRO A 158 -6.33 -23.58 4.44
CA PRO A 158 -5.12 -23.97 3.71
C PRO A 158 -5.46 -24.69 2.40
N LEU A 159 -6.04 -23.96 1.45
CA LEU A 159 -6.36 -24.51 0.13
C LEU A 159 -5.11 -24.56 -0.75
N LYS A 160 -4.85 -25.71 -1.39
CA LYS A 160 -3.80 -25.85 -2.39
C LYS A 160 -4.19 -25.08 -3.66
N ALA A 161 -3.22 -24.38 -4.25
CA ALA A 161 -3.39 -23.80 -5.57
C ALA A 161 -3.47 -24.93 -6.62
N ALA A 162 -4.53 -24.96 -7.42
CA ALA A 162 -4.81 -26.04 -8.39
C ALA A 162 -3.74 -26.20 -9.49
N TRP A 163 -2.86 -25.21 -9.66
CA TRP A 163 -1.79 -25.21 -10.67
C TRP A 163 -0.44 -25.75 -10.15
N ALA A 164 -0.37 -26.20 -8.89
CA ALA A 164 0.85 -26.76 -8.32
C ALA A 164 1.06 -28.26 -8.59
N GLU A 165 0.01 -28.99 -9.02
CA GLU A 165 0.04 -30.46 -9.13
C GLU A 165 0.23 -30.98 -10.58
N GLU A 166 0.17 -30.12 -11.62
CA GLU A 166 0.44 -30.55 -13.01
C GLU A 166 1.92 -30.46 -13.43
N GLY A 167 2.83 -30.19 -12.48
CA GLY A 167 4.25 -29.93 -12.74
C GLY A 167 5.26 -31.00 -12.29
N VAL A 168 4.82 -32.13 -11.74
CA VAL A 168 5.75 -33.19 -11.26
C VAL A 168 5.75 -34.35 -12.26
N GLY A 169 6.54 -34.19 -13.32
CA GLY A 169 6.66 -35.19 -14.37
C GLY A 169 7.59 -34.81 -15.53
N ARG A 170 8.70 -34.13 -15.27
CA ARG A 170 9.86 -34.11 -16.17
C ARG A 170 11.10 -33.70 -15.39
N GLU A 171 11.82 -34.71 -14.89
CA GLU A 171 13.21 -34.53 -14.49
C GLU A 171 14.00 -34.05 -15.71
N VAL A 172 14.47 -32.82 -15.64
CA VAL A 172 15.64 -32.39 -16.40
C VAL A 172 16.63 -31.92 -15.34
N GLU A 173 17.63 -32.75 -15.08
CA GLU A 173 18.84 -32.33 -14.40
C GLU A 173 19.41 -31.10 -15.11
N ALA A 174 19.44 -29.98 -14.41
CA ALA A 174 20.28 -28.84 -14.77
C ALA A 174 20.82 -28.26 -13.47
N SER A 175 22.02 -28.71 -13.14
CA SER A 175 22.94 -28.02 -12.26
C SER A 175 23.11 -26.56 -12.71
N GLY A 176 22.98 -25.63 -11.76
CA GLY A 176 23.23 -24.21 -12.00
C GLY A 176 22.88 -23.39 -10.77
N GLU A 177 23.91 -22.81 -10.15
CA GLU A 177 23.86 -21.96 -8.97
C GLU A 177 22.79 -20.85 -9.05
N ARG A 178 22.11 -20.62 -7.93
CA ARG A 178 21.28 -19.43 -7.73
C ARG A 178 22.20 -18.21 -7.68
N ALA A 179 22.30 -17.48 -8.79
CA ALA A 179 23.01 -16.21 -8.84
C ALA A 179 22.21 -15.11 -8.13
N ASP A 180 22.92 -14.40 -7.26
CA ASP A 180 22.44 -13.35 -6.38
C ASP A 180 21.68 -12.23 -7.10
N ALA A 181 20.58 -11.77 -6.50
CA ALA A 181 19.67 -10.75 -7.03
C ALA A 181 20.23 -9.32 -7.03
N ASN A 182 21.55 -9.13 -7.09
CA ASN A 182 22.21 -7.82 -7.15
C ASN A 182 23.39 -7.84 -8.14
N ALA A 183 23.10 -8.06 -9.42
CA ALA A 183 24.09 -7.87 -10.47
C ALA A 183 24.36 -6.36 -10.67
N THR A 184 25.63 -5.96 -10.61
CA THR A 184 26.03 -4.57 -10.85
C THR A 184 25.93 -4.20 -12.32
N LEU A 185 25.77 -2.90 -12.61
CA LEU A 185 25.63 -2.35 -13.98
C LEU A 185 26.80 -2.70 -14.92
N GLY A 186 27.95 -3.10 -14.38
CA GLY A 186 29.09 -3.62 -15.14
C GLY A 186 28.87 -5.04 -15.66
N GLN A 187 28.30 -5.91 -14.82
CA GLN A 187 27.99 -7.31 -15.16
C GLN A 187 26.97 -7.39 -16.30
N LEU A 188 25.92 -6.56 -16.24
CA LEU A 188 24.87 -6.49 -17.26
C LEU A 188 25.39 -6.06 -18.64
N ARG A 189 26.45 -5.22 -18.69
CA ARG A 189 27.05 -4.81 -19.96
C ARG A 189 27.92 -5.91 -20.58
N GLN A 190 28.61 -6.70 -19.74
CA GLN A 190 29.36 -7.87 -20.22
C GLN A 190 28.43 -8.97 -20.74
N ASP A 191 27.30 -9.21 -20.09
CA ASP A 191 26.33 -10.21 -20.53
C ASP A 191 25.65 -9.84 -21.86
N LEU A 192 25.43 -8.54 -22.10
CA LEU A 192 24.91 -8.05 -23.38
C LEU A 192 25.93 -8.23 -24.52
N ALA A 193 27.21 -7.96 -24.25
CA ALA A 193 28.31 -8.17 -25.21
C ALA A 193 28.54 -9.66 -25.52
N ALA A 194 28.26 -10.54 -24.56
CA ALA A 194 28.32 -12.01 -24.71
C ALA A 194 27.06 -12.63 -25.33
N GLY A 195 26.05 -11.83 -25.72
CA GLY A 195 24.82 -12.30 -26.36
C GLY A 195 23.84 -13.02 -25.43
N LYS A 196 24.01 -12.93 -24.11
CA LYS A 196 23.16 -13.58 -23.10
C LYS A 196 22.09 -12.65 -22.52
N GLY A 197 21.44 -11.85 -23.38
CA GLY A 197 20.31 -10.99 -23.02
C GLY A 197 18.94 -11.57 -23.42
N PRO A 198 17.83 -11.13 -22.81
CA PRO A 198 16.49 -11.56 -23.21
C PRO A 198 16.24 -11.20 -24.69
N LYS A 199 15.89 -12.21 -25.50
CA LYS A 199 15.62 -12.02 -26.93
C LYS A 199 14.43 -11.08 -27.10
N MET A 200 14.65 -9.90 -27.67
CA MET A 200 13.57 -8.97 -27.98
C MET A 200 12.62 -9.62 -28.98
N VAL A 201 11.38 -9.85 -28.56
CA VAL A 201 10.30 -10.30 -29.45
C VAL A 201 9.93 -9.12 -30.33
N THR A 202 10.21 -9.23 -31.64
CA THR A 202 9.89 -8.16 -32.58
C THR A 202 8.37 -8.02 -32.73
N LEU A 203 7.88 -6.81 -33.03
CA LEU A 203 6.45 -6.56 -33.28
C LEU A 203 5.85 -7.50 -34.35
N GLY A 204 6.66 -7.96 -35.32
CA GLY A 204 6.25 -8.95 -36.32
C GLY A 204 6.04 -10.36 -35.76
N ALA A 205 6.73 -10.73 -34.67
CA ALA A 205 6.49 -11.99 -33.96
C ALA A 205 5.21 -11.93 -33.11
N LEU A 206 4.91 -10.79 -32.47
CA LEU A 206 3.63 -10.57 -31.78
C LEU A 206 2.42 -10.63 -32.73
N ARG A 207 2.52 -10.05 -33.94
CA ARG A 207 1.42 -10.07 -34.93
C ARG A 207 1.08 -11.49 -35.43
N ARG A 208 2.08 -12.37 -35.58
CA ARG A 208 1.86 -13.77 -35.98
C ARG A 208 1.19 -14.60 -34.89
N ILE A 209 1.53 -14.35 -33.63
CA ILE A 209 0.91 -15.03 -32.48
C ILE A 209 -0.58 -14.68 -32.43
N HIS A 210 -0.96 -13.42 -32.68
CA HIS A 210 -2.36 -12.99 -32.65
C HIS A 210 -3.19 -13.54 -33.84
N GLN A 211 -2.58 -13.82 -34.99
CA GLN A 211 -3.27 -14.39 -36.16
C GLN A 211 -3.53 -15.90 -36.04
N GLY A 212 -2.81 -16.62 -35.17
CA GLY A 212 -2.99 -18.07 -34.95
C GLY A 212 -4.13 -18.45 -34.00
N VAL A 213 -4.68 -17.50 -33.23
CA VAL A 213 -5.71 -17.78 -32.21
C VAL A 213 -7.12 -17.87 -32.80
N GLY A 214 -7.32 -17.51 -34.07
CA GLY A 214 -8.62 -17.51 -34.75
C GLY A 214 -9.11 -18.86 -35.30
N GLN A 215 -8.40 -19.97 -35.09
CA GLN A 215 -8.72 -21.28 -35.71
C GLN A 215 -9.19 -22.37 -34.72
N TYR A 216 -9.39 -22.07 -33.43
CA TYR A 216 -9.95 -23.02 -32.46
C TYR A 216 -11.20 -22.47 -31.79
N ARG A 217 -12.28 -22.36 -32.55
CA ARG A 217 -13.63 -22.19 -31.96
C ARG A 217 -14.76 -22.63 -32.88
N HIS A 218 -14.74 -23.90 -33.29
CA HIS A 218 -15.96 -24.63 -33.59
C HIS A 218 -15.73 -26.09 -33.24
N HIS A 219 -16.31 -26.55 -32.13
CA HIS A 219 -16.90 -27.88 -31.97
C HIS A 219 -17.47 -27.96 -30.54
N TYR A 220 -18.74 -27.60 -30.39
CA TYR A 220 -19.57 -28.22 -29.36
C TYR A 220 -20.85 -28.75 -30.01
N ASN A 221 -21.03 -30.04 -29.75
CA ASN A 221 -22.26 -30.79 -29.60
C ASN A 221 -23.03 -31.27 -30.85
N ASN A 222 -23.06 -32.60 -31.03
CA ASN A 222 -24.31 -33.30 -31.29
C ASN A 222 -24.17 -34.80 -30.96
N ASN A 223 -24.61 -35.23 -29.77
CA ASN A 223 -25.24 -36.54 -29.67
C ASN A 223 -26.19 -36.63 -28.46
N SER A 224 -27.45 -36.29 -28.71
CA SER A 224 -28.57 -36.86 -27.96
C SER A 224 -29.70 -37.03 -28.97
N HIS A 225 -30.04 -38.28 -29.28
CA HIS A 225 -31.31 -38.83 -29.77
C HIS A 225 -31.05 -40.10 -30.58
N LYS A 226 -31.09 -41.25 -29.90
CA LYS A 226 -31.95 -42.43 -30.18
C LYS A 226 -31.49 -43.62 -29.36
#